data_AF-A0A9E5K788-F1
#
_entry.id   AF-A0A9E5K788-F1
#
_cell.length_a   1.000
_cell.length_b   1.000
_cell.length_c   1.000
_cell.angle_alpha   90.00
_cell.angle_beta   90.00
_cell.angle_gamma   90.00
#
_symmetry.space_group_name_H-M   'P 1'
#
loop_
_entity.id
_entity.type
_entity.pdbx_description
1 polymer ?
#
loop_
_entity_poly.entity_id
_entity_poly.type
_entity_poly.pdbx_seq_one_letter_code
_entity_poly.pdbx_strand_id
1 'polypeptide(L)'
;MNPHKAKSAFSGALKVYGFFVVELLALRFLFHSVLKVKIGWSFTTDFGLFIPLTFAFFIGWMVLASKETPDLQVIQGVLRKHFFLLASLILYTNSFRNTEGIVDLVERSAWFLLLAGVIFSGAALFVRPSFYFKNEKSWVLIPCALIGISVPLYQHFYEILWPLFGKWTGQAVCGLLPAFGMPGALCKVNSQSQLVLNAFPYRAILAPGCVGLEGQLLNSLTVLIFCLVSSSAFKPFKLISFFVLGSVGVFWINVFRILVLMKLGHGAMASFDPASTHAWIRFAFHSHAGWILYGAYLGALYRFVPSFDTRKLTHAFKLLFLKTVSPVEP
;
A
#
# COMPACT_ATOMS: atom_id res chain seq x y z
N MET A 1 -3.01 -18.85 17.96
CA MET A 1 -1.54 -18.67 18.05
C MET A 1 -1.15 -18.28 19.48
N ASN A 2 -0.17 -18.97 20.05
CA ASN A 2 0.45 -18.65 21.35
C ASN A 2 1.13 -17.26 21.28
N PRO A 3 1.02 -16.38 22.30
CA PRO A 3 1.64 -15.05 22.31
C PRO A 3 3.14 -15.04 21.99
N HIS A 4 3.90 -16.04 22.45
CA HIS A 4 5.33 -16.16 22.15
C HIS A 4 5.59 -16.43 20.67
N LYS A 5 4.81 -17.35 20.05
CA LYS A 5 4.88 -17.61 18.61
C LYS A 5 4.50 -16.37 17.80
N ALA A 6 3.51 -15.60 18.25
CA ALA A 6 3.11 -14.35 17.61
C ALA A 6 4.23 -13.30 17.61
N LYS A 7 4.91 -13.13 18.75
CA LYS A 7 6.03 -12.20 18.89
C LYS A 7 7.22 -12.60 18.02
N SER A 8 7.56 -13.90 17.99
CA SER A 8 8.63 -14.43 17.15
C SER A 8 8.33 -14.27 15.66
N ALA A 9 7.12 -14.63 15.23
CA ALA A 9 6.67 -14.45 13.86
C ALA A 9 6.75 -12.98 13.43
N PHE A 10 6.27 -12.07 14.28
CA PHE A 10 6.31 -10.64 13.99
C PHE A 10 7.73 -10.08 13.90
N SER A 11 8.60 -10.44 14.85
CA SER A 11 10.01 -10.02 14.80
C SER A 11 10.70 -10.53 13.53
N GLY A 12 10.36 -11.74 13.08
CA GLY A 12 10.87 -12.26 11.82
C GLY A 12 10.35 -11.52 10.61
N ALA A 13 9.05 -11.21 10.59
CA ALA A 13 8.44 -10.38 9.56
C ALA A 13 9.18 -9.05 9.42
N LEU A 14 9.45 -8.38 10.54
CA LEU A 14 10.13 -7.08 10.54
C LEU A 14 11.54 -7.15 9.97
N LYS A 15 12.32 -8.19 10.30
CA LYS A 15 13.67 -8.38 9.77
C LYS A 15 13.66 -8.59 8.26
N VAL A 16 12.80 -9.48 7.78
CA VAL A 16 12.67 -9.78 6.34
C VAL A 16 12.13 -8.58 5.58
N TYR A 17 11.09 -7.92 6.11
CA TYR A 17 10.52 -6.71 5.51
C TYR A 17 11.53 -5.56 5.48
N GLY A 18 12.29 -5.35 6.55
CA GLY A 18 13.32 -4.31 6.63
C GLY A 18 14.36 -4.47 5.53
N PHE A 19 14.79 -5.71 5.26
CA PHE A 19 15.67 -6.00 4.12
C PHE A 19 15.04 -5.60 2.79
N PHE A 20 13.79 -6.01 2.53
CA PHE A 20 13.08 -5.63 1.31
C PHE A 20 12.95 -4.12 1.14
N VAL A 21 12.68 -3.38 2.21
CA VAL A 21 12.60 -1.92 2.15
C VAL A 21 13.95 -1.32 1.78
N VAL A 22 15.04 -1.77 2.43
CA VAL A 22 16.39 -1.30 2.12
C VAL A 22 16.76 -1.64 0.68
N GLU A 23 16.49 -2.86 0.24
CA GLU A 23 16.75 -3.31 -1.12
C GLU A 23 15.97 -2.49 -2.16
N LEU A 24 14.67 -2.26 -1.95
CA LEU A 24 13.84 -1.43 -2.83
C LEU A 24 14.34 0.01 -2.88
N LEU A 25 14.74 0.59 -1.74
CA LEU A 25 15.33 1.93 -1.71
C LEU A 25 16.66 1.98 -2.47
N ALA A 26 17.51 0.97 -2.30
CA ALA A 26 18.79 0.88 -3.00
C ALA A 26 18.61 0.70 -4.51
N LEU A 27 17.73 -0.22 -4.93
CA LEU A 27 17.37 -0.42 -6.33
C LEU A 27 16.79 0.86 -6.93
N ARG A 28 15.90 1.54 -6.21
CA ARG A 28 15.32 2.80 -6.67
C ARG A 28 16.38 3.89 -6.84
N PHE A 29 17.26 4.07 -5.86
CA PHE A 29 18.37 5.02 -5.96
C PHE A 29 19.28 4.68 -7.14
N LEU A 30 19.64 3.40 -7.31
CA LEU A 30 20.45 2.94 -8.42
C LEU A 30 19.78 3.25 -9.76
N PHE A 31 18.51 2.88 -9.93
CA PHE A 31 17.81 3.07 -11.19
C PHE A 31 17.54 4.54 -11.51
N HIS A 32 17.01 5.32 -10.57
CA HIS A 32 16.63 6.71 -10.82
C HIS A 32 17.84 7.66 -10.78
N SER A 33 18.72 7.54 -9.78
CA SER A 33 19.80 8.50 -9.56
C SER A 33 21.09 8.16 -10.30
N VAL A 34 21.43 6.88 -10.42
CA VAL A 34 22.69 6.45 -11.07
C VAL A 34 22.47 6.13 -12.55
N LEU A 35 21.56 5.19 -12.83
CA LEU A 35 21.28 4.71 -14.19
C LEU A 35 20.36 5.67 -14.96
N LYS A 36 19.69 6.61 -14.28
CA LYS A 36 18.72 7.56 -14.87
C LYS A 36 17.61 6.85 -15.67
N VAL A 37 17.25 5.64 -15.27
CA VAL A 37 16.15 4.87 -15.84
C VAL A 37 14.89 5.20 -15.08
N LYS A 38 13.87 5.67 -15.81
CA LYS A 38 12.55 5.91 -15.23
C LYS A 38 11.84 4.57 -15.05
N ILE A 39 11.94 4.01 -13.85
CA ILE A 39 11.18 2.83 -13.44
C ILE A 39 9.96 3.31 -12.66
N GLY A 40 8.80 2.80 -13.05
CA GLY A 40 7.51 3.14 -12.45
C GLY A 40 6.40 2.99 -13.48
N TRP A 41 5.17 2.81 -13.01
CA TRP A 41 4.00 2.81 -13.90
C TRP A 41 3.63 4.26 -14.19
N SER A 42 3.21 4.56 -15.42
CA SER A 42 2.64 5.87 -15.76
C SER A 42 1.61 6.26 -14.69
N PHE A 43 1.70 7.47 -14.15
CA PHE A 43 0.81 7.99 -13.11
C PHE A 43 0.93 7.35 -11.70
N THR A 44 1.82 6.38 -11.46
CA THR A 44 2.23 5.99 -10.10
C THR A 44 3.55 6.63 -9.70
N THR A 45 3.72 6.82 -8.41
CA THR A 45 5.05 6.89 -7.81
C THR A 45 5.29 5.58 -7.06
N ASP A 46 6.51 5.07 -7.01
CA ASP A 46 6.82 3.80 -6.30
C ASP A 46 6.42 3.86 -4.80
N PHE A 47 6.21 5.08 -4.27
CA PHE A 47 5.68 5.33 -2.92
C PHE A 47 4.21 4.91 -2.75
N GLY A 48 3.39 4.96 -3.79
CA GLY A 48 1.99 4.53 -3.75
C GLY A 48 1.83 3.02 -3.52
N LEU A 49 2.88 2.24 -3.85
CA LEU A 49 2.91 0.80 -3.63
C LEU A 49 3.46 0.42 -2.26
N PHE A 50 4.17 1.32 -1.59
CA PHE A 50 4.89 1.00 -0.36
C PHE A 50 3.95 0.42 0.69
N ILE A 51 2.88 1.15 1.02
CA ILE A 51 1.95 0.78 2.08
C ILE A 51 1.10 -0.46 1.75
N PRO A 52 0.48 -0.60 0.56
CA PRO A 52 -0.24 -1.84 0.24
C PRO A 52 0.68 -3.06 0.24
N LEU A 53 1.93 -2.93 -0.24
CA LEU A 53 2.92 -4.00 -0.14
C LEU A 53 3.30 -4.32 1.31
N THR A 54 3.46 -3.30 2.17
CA THR A 54 3.66 -3.51 3.62
C THR A 54 2.53 -4.35 4.20
N PHE A 55 1.29 -3.93 4.00
CA PHE A 55 0.12 -4.64 4.55
C PHE A 55 0.03 -6.06 4.01
N ALA A 56 0.18 -6.25 2.70
CA ALA A 56 0.18 -7.57 2.07
C ALA A 56 1.25 -8.49 2.65
N PHE A 57 2.47 -7.98 2.79
CA PHE A 57 3.59 -8.73 3.35
C PHE A 57 3.28 -9.19 4.78
N PHE A 58 2.88 -8.28 5.66
CA PHE A 58 2.62 -8.61 7.07
C PHE A 58 1.43 -9.56 7.22
N ILE A 59 0.35 -9.36 6.46
CA ILE A 59 -0.80 -10.25 6.49
C ILE A 59 -0.39 -11.65 6.02
N GLY A 60 0.24 -11.76 4.84
CA GLY A 60 0.69 -13.04 4.28
C GLY A 60 1.66 -13.76 5.21
N TRP A 61 2.65 -13.04 5.74
CA TRP A 61 3.61 -13.59 6.68
C TRP A 61 2.94 -14.13 7.96
N MET A 62 2.05 -13.36 8.57
CA MET A 62 1.38 -13.77 9.81
C MET A 62 0.47 -14.99 9.58
N VAL A 63 -0.13 -15.12 8.41
CA VAL A 63 -0.93 -16.29 8.03
C VAL A 63 -0.04 -17.52 7.85
N LEU A 64 1.06 -17.40 7.10
CA LEU A 64 2.04 -18.49 6.91
C LEU A 64 2.65 -18.93 8.25
N ALA A 65 3.04 -17.96 9.08
CA ALA A 65 3.68 -18.17 10.36
C ALA A 65 2.75 -18.72 11.46
N SER A 66 1.44 -18.83 11.18
CA SER A 66 0.44 -19.25 12.16
C SER A 66 0.56 -20.72 12.59
N LYS A 67 1.14 -21.58 11.73
CA LYS A 67 1.37 -23.01 12.00
C LYS A 67 2.85 -23.32 12.21
N GLU A 68 3.72 -22.74 11.39
CA GLU A 68 5.16 -22.97 11.40
C GLU A 68 5.89 -21.64 11.67
N THR A 69 6.85 -21.62 12.60
CA THR A 69 7.67 -20.42 12.81
C THR A 69 8.88 -20.51 11.90
N PRO A 70 9.11 -19.54 10.99
CA PRO A 70 10.26 -19.60 10.10
C PRO A 70 11.55 -19.44 10.89
N ASP A 71 12.53 -20.29 10.61
CA ASP A 71 13.90 -20.14 11.09
C ASP A 71 14.61 -19.12 10.20
N LEU A 72 15.11 -18.03 10.82
CA LEU A 72 15.70 -16.90 10.11
C LEU A 72 17.20 -17.07 10.08
N GLN A 73 17.71 -17.56 8.95
CA GLN A 73 19.14 -17.72 8.73
C GLN A 73 19.48 -17.26 7.33
N VAL A 74 20.64 -16.61 7.18
CA VAL A 74 21.14 -16.23 5.86
C VAL A 74 21.51 -17.50 5.10
N ILE A 75 20.76 -17.80 4.05
CA ILE A 75 21.01 -18.98 3.22
C ILE A 75 22.07 -18.61 2.19
N GLN A 76 23.33 -18.97 2.46
CA GLN A 76 24.49 -18.61 1.64
C GLN A 76 24.32 -18.91 0.13
N GLY A 77 23.73 -20.05 -0.20
CA GLY A 77 23.44 -20.42 -1.60
C GLY A 77 22.43 -19.48 -2.27
N VAL A 78 21.46 -18.95 -1.53
CA VAL A 78 20.50 -17.97 -2.03
C VAL A 78 21.14 -16.58 -2.13
N LEU A 79 21.95 -16.19 -1.15
CA LEU A 79 22.68 -14.91 -1.16
C LEU A 79 23.54 -14.76 -2.43
N ARG A 80 24.28 -15.83 -2.81
CA ARG A 80 25.08 -15.83 -4.04
C ARG A 80 24.21 -15.66 -5.30
N LYS A 81 23.10 -16.39 -5.38
CA LYS A 81 22.15 -16.29 -6.50
C LYS A 81 21.52 -14.90 -6.56
N HIS A 82 21.20 -14.32 -5.41
CA HIS A 82 20.64 -12.99 -5.30
C HIS A 82 21.60 -11.92 -5.85
N PHE A 83 22.86 -11.93 -5.42
CA PHE A 83 23.86 -11.02 -5.97
C PHE A 83 24.10 -11.23 -7.47
N PHE A 84 24.11 -12.48 -7.94
CA PHE A 84 24.21 -12.77 -9.37
C PHE A 84 23.03 -12.23 -10.17
N LEU A 85 21.80 -12.41 -9.68
CA LEU A 85 20.58 -11.86 -10.28
C LEU A 85 20.58 -10.34 -10.26
N LEU A 86 21.01 -9.72 -9.16
CA LEU A 86 21.12 -8.28 -9.03
C LEU A 86 22.15 -7.72 -10.02
N ALA A 87 23.35 -8.31 -10.09
CA ALA A 87 24.36 -7.92 -11.07
C ALA A 87 23.85 -8.09 -12.50
N SER A 88 23.16 -9.20 -12.80
CA SER A 88 22.55 -9.45 -14.10
C SER A 88 21.49 -8.39 -14.44
N LEU A 89 20.62 -8.04 -13.49
CA LEU A 89 19.60 -7.00 -13.66
C LEU A 89 20.23 -5.63 -13.92
N ILE A 90 21.31 -5.29 -13.23
CA ILE A 90 22.03 -4.03 -13.40
C ILE A 90 22.70 -3.98 -14.78
N LEU A 91 23.46 -5.02 -15.14
CA LEU A 91 24.12 -5.12 -16.44
C LEU A 91 23.11 -5.06 -17.58
N TYR A 92 22.03 -5.84 -17.46
CA TYR A 92 20.93 -5.85 -18.42
C TYR A 92 20.28 -4.48 -18.52
N THR A 93 19.91 -3.84 -17.42
CA THR A 93 19.30 -2.50 -17.45
C THR A 93 20.24 -1.46 -18.07
N ASN A 94 21.55 -1.57 -17.83
CA ASN A 94 22.54 -0.64 -18.38
C ASN A 94 22.75 -0.83 -19.89
N SER A 95 22.63 -2.05 -20.43
CA SER A 95 22.77 -2.29 -21.87
C SER A 95 21.66 -1.64 -22.71
N PHE A 96 20.51 -1.33 -22.11
CA PHE A 96 19.37 -0.70 -22.80
C PHE A 96 19.18 0.79 -22.48
N ARG A 97 20.12 1.41 -21.75
CA ARG A 97 20.00 2.80 -21.30
C ARG A 97 19.88 3.80 -22.45
N ASN A 98 20.49 3.50 -23.60
CA ASN A 98 20.58 4.39 -24.75
C ASN A 98 19.76 3.92 -25.97
N THR A 99 18.95 2.87 -25.82
CA THR A 99 18.16 2.35 -26.91
C THR A 99 16.90 3.20 -27.06
N GLU A 100 16.97 4.24 -27.90
CA GLU A 100 15.78 5.00 -28.31
C GLU A 100 14.94 4.12 -29.24
N GLY A 101 13.93 3.43 -28.70
CA GLY A 101 13.07 2.57 -29.50
C GLY A 101 12.02 1.81 -28.71
N ILE A 102 11.10 1.17 -29.45
CA ILE A 102 10.15 0.21 -28.88
C ILE A 102 10.97 -1.01 -28.45
N VAL A 103 11.32 -1.07 -27.16
CA VAL A 103 11.88 -2.27 -26.50
C VAL A 103 10.93 -3.44 -26.79
N ASP A 104 11.43 -4.47 -27.48
CA ASP A 104 10.65 -5.63 -27.90
C ASP A 104 10.03 -6.34 -26.68
N LEU A 105 8.91 -7.02 -26.86
CA LEU A 105 8.22 -7.77 -25.81
C LEU A 105 9.16 -8.75 -25.10
N VAL A 106 10.08 -9.36 -25.85
CA VAL A 106 11.10 -10.27 -25.33
C VAL A 106 12.01 -9.57 -24.32
N GLU A 107 12.49 -8.36 -24.64
CA GLU A 107 13.38 -7.60 -23.77
C GLU A 107 12.68 -7.11 -22.49
N ARG A 108 11.44 -6.63 -22.63
CA ARG A 108 10.62 -6.27 -21.46
C ARG A 108 10.39 -7.49 -20.57
N SER A 109 10.08 -8.63 -21.16
CA SER A 109 9.83 -9.88 -20.43
C SER A 109 11.09 -10.35 -19.69
N ALA A 110 12.26 -10.29 -20.33
CA ALA A 110 13.53 -10.63 -19.70
C ALA A 110 13.85 -9.70 -18.52
N TRP A 111 13.62 -8.40 -18.67
CA TRP A 111 13.77 -7.44 -17.57
C TRP A 111 12.84 -7.76 -16.39
N PHE A 112 11.56 -8.02 -16.66
CA PHE A 112 10.59 -8.40 -15.62
C PHE A 112 10.95 -9.72 -14.93
N LEU A 113 11.45 -10.72 -15.68
CA LEU A 113 11.91 -11.98 -15.11
C LEU A 113 13.12 -11.79 -14.20
N LEU A 114 14.08 -10.95 -14.58
CA LEU A 114 15.23 -10.60 -13.74
C LEU A 114 14.78 -9.89 -12.45
N LEU A 115 13.88 -8.90 -12.56
CA LEU A 115 13.32 -8.21 -11.41
C LEU A 115 12.56 -9.17 -10.47
N ALA A 116 11.71 -10.04 -11.03
CA ALA A 116 11.01 -11.05 -10.26
C ALA A 116 12.01 -11.99 -9.55
N GLY A 117 13.07 -12.42 -10.24
CA GLY A 117 14.14 -13.23 -9.67
C GLY A 117 14.83 -12.54 -8.49
N VAL A 118 15.16 -11.26 -8.59
CA VAL A 118 15.74 -10.46 -7.50
C VAL A 118 14.79 -10.43 -6.30
N ILE A 119 13.51 -10.13 -6.52
CA ILE A 119 12.49 -10.11 -5.44
C ILE A 119 12.33 -11.49 -4.78
N PHE A 120 12.19 -12.55 -5.56
CA PHE A 120 12.03 -13.91 -5.02
C PHE A 120 13.27 -14.39 -4.27
N SER A 121 14.47 -14.07 -4.78
CA SER A 121 15.72 -14.42 -4.10
C SER A 121 15.93 -13.60 -2.83
N GLY A 122 15.49 -12.33 -2.79
CA GLY A 122 15.44 -11.53 -1.57
C GLY A 122 14.48 -12.11 -0.53
N ALA A 123 13.30 -12.58 -0.95
CA ALA A 123 12.35 -13.30 -0.08
C ALA A 123 12.96 -14.55 0.54
N ALA A 124 13.71 -15.31 -0.27
CA ALA A 124 14.33 -16.55 0.13
C ALA A 124 15.65 -16.37 0.89
N LEU A 125 16.11 -15.13 1.09
CA LEU A 125 17.44 -14.86 1.65
C LEU A 125 17.56 -15.31 3.10
N PHE A 126 16.50 -15.06 3.87
CA PHE A 126 16.43 -15.38 5.30
C PHE A 126 15.54 -16.57 5.61
N VAL A 127 14.73 -17.01 4.65
CA VAL A 127 13.66 -18.00 4.85
C VAL A 127 13.69 -19.00 3.71
N ARG A 128 13.66 -20.29 4.05
CA ARG A 128 13.65 -21.34 3.02
C ARG A 128 12.40 -21.23 2.13
N PRO A 129 12.52 -21.40 0.80
CA PRO A 129 11.36 -21.37 -0.10
C PRO A 129 10.22 -22.32 0.29
N SER A 130 10.53 -23.43 0.97
CA SER A 130 9.54 -24.37 1.49
C SER A 130 8.52 -23.72 2.43
N PHE A 131 8.92 -22.71 3.21
CA PHE A 131 8.01 -21.97 4.10
C PHE A 131 6.92 -21.22 3.33
N TYR A 132 7.21 -20.76 2.11
CA TYR A 132 6.24 -20.06 1.27
C TYR A 132 5.37 -21.03 0.49
N PHE A 133 5.99 -22.02 -0.16
CA PHE A 133 5.32 -22.85 -1.17
C PHE A 133 4.83 -24.21 -0.68
N LYS A 134 5.48 -24.80 0.33
CA LYS A 134 5.07 -26.09 0.93
C LYS A 134 4.17 -25.93 2.16
N ASN A 135 3.91 -24.69 2.57
CA ASN A 135 3.00 -24.39 3.66
C ASN A 135 1.55 -24.65 3.22
N GLU A 136 0.75 -25.28 4.06
CA GLU A 136 -0.68 -25.53 3.79
C GLU A 136 -1.48 -24.25 3.52
N LYS A 137 -0.99 -23.10 3.98
CA LYS A 137 -1.59 -21.78 3.78
C LYS A 137 -0.90 -20.96 2.68
N SER A 138 -0.10 -21.59 1.82
CA SER A 138 0.58 -20.94 0.68
C SER A 138 -0.39 -20.20 -0.24
N TRP A 139 -1.66 -20.62 -0.29
CA TRP A 139 -2.72 -19.93 -1.03
C TRP A 139 -2.85 -18.44 -0.66
N VAL A 140 -2.44 -18.02 0.55
CA VAL A 140 -2.49 -16.61 0.99
C VAL A 140 -1.59 -15.69 0.17
N LEU A 141 -0.58 -16.26 -0.50
CA LEU A 141 0.33 -15.51 -1.36
C LEU A 141 -0.40 -14.87 -2.54
N ILE A 142 -1.43 -15.52 -3.09
CA ILE A 142 -2.20 -15.01 -4.23
C ILE A 142 -2.94 -13.70 -3.88
N PRO A 143 -3.83 -13.66 -2.87
CA PRO A 143 -4.50 -12.42 -2.51
C PRO A 143 -3.52 -11.36 -2.00
N CYS A 144 -2.41 -11.73 -1.34
CA CYS A 144 -1.38 -10.76 -0.96
C CYS A 144 -0.67 -10.16 -2.19
N ALA A 145 -0.36 -10.96 -3.20
CA ALA A 145 0.21 -10.46 -4.46
C ALA A 145 -0.79 -9.53 -5.17
N LEU A 146 -2.08 -9.88 -5.18
CA LEU A 146 -3.15 -9.01 -5.71
C LEU A 146 -3.26 -7.67 -4.95
N ILE A 147 -3.04 -7.65 -3.63
CA ILE A 147 -2.93 -6.39 -2.88
C ILE A 147 -1.71 -5.60 -3.34
N GLY A 148 -0.57 -6.27 -3.56
CA GLY A 148 0.65 -5.62 -4.04
C GLY A 148 0.51 -4.98 -5.42
N ILE A 149 -0.21 -5.62 -6.35
CA ILE A 149 -0.47 -5.10 -7.71
C ILE A 149 -1.79 -4.33 -7.82
N SER A 150 -2.47 -4.08 -6.70
CA SER A 150 -3.78 -3.44 -6.65
C SER A 150 -3.80 -2.06 -7.30
N VAL A 151 -2.75 -1.26 -7.07
CA VAL A 151 -2.62 0.09 -7.62
C VAL A 151 -2.44 0.07 -9.15
N PRO A 152 -1.55 -0.76 -9.74
CA PRO A 152 -1.48 -0.95 -11.19
C PRO A 152 -2.78 -1.44 -11.81
N LEU A 153 -3.42 -2.45 -11.19
CA LEU A 153 -4.71 -2.96 -11.66
C LEU A 153 -5.77 -1.85 -11.63
N TYR A 154 -5.81 -1.08 -10.55
CA TYR A 154 -6.67 0.08 -10.45
C TYR A 154 -6.42 1.08 -11.58
N GLN A 155 -5.17 1.43 -11.87
CA GLN A 155 -4.80 2.30 -12.98
C GLN A 155 -5.05 1.70 -14.37
N HIS A 156 -5.36 0.41 -14.47
CA HIS A 156 -5.84 -0.15 -15.72
C HIS A 156 -7.36 0.01 -15.87
N PHE A 157 -8.11 -0.16 -14.77
CA PHE A 157 -9.57 -0.12 -14.78
C PHE A 157 -10.19 1.24 -14.39
N TYR A 158 -9.37 2.25 -14.07
CA TYR A 158 -9.84 3.51 -13.49
C TYR A 158 -10.78 4.31 -14.40
N GLU A 159 -10.58 4.27 -15.73
CA GLU A 159 -11.41 5.04 -16.68
C GLU A 159 -12.87 4.57 -16.68
N ILE A 160 -13.07 3.27 -16.44
CA ILE A 160 -14.40 2.65 -16.42
C ILE A 160 -15.15 3.02 -15.15
N LEU A 161 -14.46 3.00 -14.00
CA LEU A 161 -15.10 3.20 -12.69
C LEU A 161 -15.23 4.68 -12.30
N TRP A 162 -14.40 5.54 -12.90
CA TRP A 162 -14.33 6.96 -12.55
C TRP A 162 -15.66 7.73 -12.65
N PRO A 163 -16.46 7.62 -13.73
CA PRO A 163 -17.68 8.42 -13.86
C PRO A 163 -18.67 8.24 -12.70
N LEU A 164 -18.75 7.03 -12.14
CA LEU A 164 -19.63 6.71 -11.03
C LEU A 164 -19.05 7.18 -9.70
N PHE A 165 -17.84 6.71 -9.35
CA PHE A 165 -17.23 7.00 -8.05
C PHE A 165 -16.80 8.46 -7.91
N GLY A 166 -16.34 9.08 -9.01
CA GLY A 166 -15.95 10.48 -9.07
C GLY A 166 -17.13 11.40 -8.79
N LYS A 167 -18.31 11.09 -9.35
CA LYS A 167 -19.56 11.82 -9.10
C LYS A 167 -19.94 11.78 -7.62
N TRP A 168 -19.99 10.60 -7.01
CA TRP A 168 -20.38 10.47 -5.59
C TRP A 168 -19.37 11.11 -4.65
N THR A 169 -18.07 10.89 -4.89
CA THR A 169 -17.00 11.52 -4.09
C THR A 169 -17.08 13.03 -4.22
N GLY A 170 -17.28 13.56 -5.42
CA GLY A 170 -17.38 14.99 -5.65
C GLY A 170 -18.62 15.61 -5.01
N GLN A 171 -19.79 14.97 -5.13
CA GLN A 171 -21.00 15.43 -4.45
C GLN A 171 -20.83 15.48 -2.93
N ALA A 172 -20.25 14.43 -2.34
CA ALA A 172 -20.02 14.37 -0.90
C ALA A 172 -19.03 15.43 -0.43
N VAL A 173 -17.89 15.58 -1.12
CA VAL A 173 -16.89 16.61 -0.79
C VAL A 173 -17.52 18.01 -0.91
N CYS A 174 -18.18 18.31 -2.04
CA CYS A 174 -18.71 19.65 -2.29
C CYS A 174 -19.86 20.02 -1.34
N GLY A 175 -20.69 19.06 -0.95
CA GLY A 175 -21.71 19.27 0.09
C GLY A 175 -21.13 19.54 1.49
N LEU A 176 -19.94 19.01 1.79
CA LEU A 176 -19.31 19.13 3.11
C LEU A 176 -18.31 20.28 3.23
N LEU A 177 -17.82 20.87 2.14
CA LEU A 177 -16.88 22.00 2.16
C LEU A 177 -17.37 23.18 3.03
N PRO A 178 -18.65 23.61 2.98
CA PRO A 178 -19.12 24.69 3.85
C PRO A 178 -19.04 24.35 5.33
N ALA A 179 -19.46 23.15 5.72
CA ALA A 179 -19.37 22.65 7.10
C ALA A 179 -17.92 22.52 7.59
N PHE A 180 -16.97 22.36 6.66
CA PHE A 180 -15.53 22.33 6.92
C PHE A 180 -14.88 23.73 6.93
N GLY A 181 -15.68 24.80 7.00
CA GLY A 181 -15.22 26.18 7.07
C GLY A 181 -14.62 26.69 5.76
N MET A 182 -15.20 26.26 4.63
CA MET A 182 -14.86 26.75 3.27
C MET A 182 -16.14 27.10 2.46
N PRO A 183 -17.00 28.02 2.94
CA PRO A 183 -18.31 28.30 2.32
C PRO A 183 -18.24 28.97 0.93
N GLY A 184 -17.08 29.50 0.52
CA GLY A 184 -16.86 30.10 -0.80
C GLY A 184 -16.13 29.21 -1.82
N ALA A 185 -15.87 27.94 -1.47
CA ALA A 185 -15.14 27.04 -2.36
C ALA A 185 -15.99 26.69 -3.60
N LEU A 186 -15.47 26.98 -4.79
CA LEU A 186 -16.10 26.61 -6.05
C LEU A 186 -15.80 25.13 -6.35
N CYS A 187 -16.86 24.39 -6.61
CA CYS A 187 -16.80 23.00 -7.03
C CYS A 187 -17.31 22.88 -8.47
N LYS A 188 -16.45 22.46 -9.40
CA LYS A 188 -16.80 22.28 -10.81
C LYS A 188 -16.25 20.97 -11.34
N VAL A 189 -17.02 20.25 -12.14
CA VAL A 189 -16.51 19.13 -12.93
C VAL A 189 -16.05 19.68 -14.28
N ASN A 190 -14.80 19.41 -14.67
CA ASN A 190 -14.28 19.87 -15.96
C ASN A 190 -14.66 18.91 -17.11
N SER A 191 -14.31 19.27 -18.35
CA SER A 191 -14.55 18.46 -19.55
C SER A 191 -13.84 17.09 -19.54
N GLN A 192 -12.81 16.93 -18.71
CA GLN A 192 -12.10 15.66 -18.49
C GLN A 192 -12.71 14.86 -17.33
N SER A 193 -13.93 15.21 -16.90
CA SER A 193 -14.63 14.61 -15.77
C SER A 193 -13.88 14.72 -14.44
N GLN A 194 -12.91 15.62 -14.31
CA GLN A 194 -12.15 15.84 -13.06
C GLN A 194 -12.91 16.82 -12.17
N LEU A 195 -12.90 16.57 -10.86
CA LEU A 195 -13.46 17.50 -9.90
C LEU A 195 -12.43 18.59 -9.59
N VAL A 196 -12.74 19.81 -9.95
CA VAL A 196 -11.96 21.00 -9.62
C VAL A 196 -12.58 21.63 -8.38
N LEU A 197 -11.78 21.67 -7.31
CA LEU A 197 -12.09 22.35 -6.06
C LEU A 197 -11.23 23.60 -5.97
N ASN A 198 -11.86 24.77 -5.91
CA ASN A 198 -11.15 26.04 -5.88
C ASN A 198 -11.56 26.85 -4.65
N ALA A 199 -10.64 26.99 -3.71
CA ALA A 199 -10.76 27.81 -2.51
C ALA A 199 -9.53 28.72 -2.44
N PHE A 200 -9.56 29.83 -3.20
CA PHE A 200 -8.44 30.75 -3.38
C PHE A 200 -7.74 31.06 -2.04
N PRO A 201 -6.40 30.99 -1.97
CA PRO A 201 -5.45 30.79 -3.07
C PRO A 201 -5.22 29.31 -3.48
N TYR A 202 -5.90 28.35 -2.86
CA TYR A 202 -5.66 26.93 -3.08
C TYR A 202 -6.63 26.32 -4.10
N ARG A 203 -6.07 25.59 -5.08
CA ARG A 203 -6.84 24.84 -6.08
C ARG A 203 -6.38 23.38 -6.08
N ALA A 204 -7.33 22.47 -5.89
CA ALA A 204 -7.12 21.04 -6.07
C ALA A 204 -7.90 20.53 -7.29
N ILE A 205 -7.28 19.63 -8.03
CA ILE A 205 -7.92 18.87 -9.09
C ILE A 205 -7.91 17.42 -8.64
N LEU A 206 -9.08 16.88 -8.34
CA LEU A 206 -9.22 15.46 -8.09
C LEU A 206 -9.30 14.75 -9.45
N ALA A 207 -8.14 14.24 -9.84
CA ALA A 207 -8.02 13.32 -10.95
C ALA A 207 -8.61 11.95 -10.56
N PRO A 208 -8.83 11.07 -11.55
CA PRO A 208 -9.34 9.73 -11.31
C PRO A 208 -8.68 8.95 -10.17
N GLY A 209 -7.37 9.10 -10.00
CA GLY A 209 -6.55 8.60 -8.88
C GLY A 209 -7.10 8.84 -7.46
N CYS A 210 -7.99 9.82 -7.28
CA CYS A 210 -8.35 10.36 -5.97
C CYS A 210 -9.67 9.82 -5.38
N VAL A 211 -10.40 8.91 -6.05
CA VAL A 211 -11.69 8.39 -5.54
C VAL A 211 -11.58 7.38 -4.40
N GLY A 212 -10.36 6.98 -4.01
CA GLY A 212 -10.17 6.05 -2.91
C GLY A 212 -10.51 4.60 -3.24
N LEU A 213 -10.51 4.25 -4.54
CA LEU A 213 -10.65 2.87 -5.00
C LEU A 213 -9.52 1.96 -4.50
N GLU A 214 -8.33 2.52 -4.26
CA GLU A 214 -7.22 1.82 -3.58
C GLU A 214 -7.66 1.28 -2.20
N GLY A 215 -8.35 2.12 -1.42
CA GLY A 215 -8.91 1.70 -0.14
C GLY A 215 -10.00 0.64 -0.31
N GLN A 216 -10.82 0.72 -1.37
CA GLN A 216 -11.88 -0.26 -1.64
C GLN A 216 -11.29 -1.62 -2.00
N LEU A 217 -10.23 -1.62 -2.80
CA LEU A 217 -9.51 -2.81 -3.19
C LEU A 217 -8.79 -3.42 -1.98
N LEU A 218 -8.16 -2.58 -1.14
CA LEU A 218 -7.60 -3.02 0.14
C LEU A 218 -8.66 -3.65 1.06
N ASN A 219 -9.84 -3.03 1.19
CA ASN A 219 -10.95 -3.59 1.96
C ASN A 219 -11.37 -4.96 1.41
N SER A 220 -11.64 -5.02 0.10
CA SER A 220 -12.08 -6.24 -0.58
C SER A 220 -11.11 -7.40 -0.40
N LEU A 221 -9.82 -7.14 -0.59
CA LEU A 221 -8.78 -8.16 -0.46
C LEU A 221 -8.54 -8.57 1.00
N THR A 222 -8.64 -7.62 1.95
CA THR A 222 -8.54 -7.96 3.38
C THR A 222 -9.73 -8.82 3.81
N VAL A 223 -10.94 -8.50 3.35
CA VAL A 223 -12.14 -9.32 3.58
C VAL A 223 -11.97 -10.70 2.96
N LEU A 224 -11.47 -10.81 1.74
CA LEU A 224 -11.20 -12.09 1.07
C LEU A 224 -10.20 -12.95 1.85
N ILE A 225 -9.06 -12.38 2.25
CA ILE A 225 -8.08 -13.09 3.08
C ILE A 225 -8.75 -13.57 4.36
N PHE A 226 -9.59 -12.73 4.96
CA PHE A 226 -10.25 -13.07 6.20
C PHE A 226 -11.26 -14.22 6.04
N CYS A 227 -12.07 -14.21 4.97
CA CYS A 227 -12.93 -15.33 4.59
C CYS A 227 -12.16 -16.63 4.46
N LEU A 228 -10.99 -16.59 3.83
CA LEU A 228 -10.20 -17.78 3.56
C LEU A 228 -9.48 -18.30 4.82
N VAL A 229 -9.06 -17.40 5.72
CA VAL A 229 -8.43 -17.80 7.00
C VAL A 229 -9.45 -18.28 8.03
N SER A 230 -10.64 -17.70 8.05
CA SER A 230 -11.66 -17.90 9.09
C SER A 230 -13.05 -18.17 8.51
N SER A 231 -13.14 -19.03 7.50
CA SER A 231 -14.39 -19.33 6.79
C SER A 231 -15.52 -19.83 7.70
N SER A 232 -15.17 -20.56 8.77
CA SER A 232 -16.12 -21.04 9.77
C SER A 232 -16.57 -19.97 10.77
N ALA A 233 -15.89 -18.82 10.84
CA ALA A 233 -16.17 -17.78 11.83
C ALA A 233 -17.31 -16.82 11.41
N PHE A 234 -17.76 -16.87 10.14
CA PHE A 234 -18.73 -15.94 9.59
C PHE A 234 -19.92 -16.64 8.93
N LYS A 235 -21.12 -16.23 9.34
CA LYS A 235 -22.32 -16.45 8.53
C LYS A 235 -22.28 -15.51 7.32
N PRO A 236 -22.78 -15.91 6.14
CA PRO A 236 -22.74 -15.10 4.91
C PRO A 236 -23.26 -13.67 5.10
N PHE A 237 -24.35 -13.51 5.85
CA PHE A 237 -24.90 -12.18 6.16
C PHE A 237 -23.92 -11.27 6.89
N LYS A 238 -23.20 -11.77 7.91
CA LYS A 238 -22.21 -10.98 8.65
C LYS A 238 -21.05 -10.57 7.76
N LEU A 239 -20.68 -11.43 6.81
CA LEU A 239 -19.63 -11.14 5.85
C LEU A 239 -20.03 -10.02 4.88
N ILE A 240 -21.25 -10.10 4.33
CA ILE A 240 -21.80 -9.05 3.46
C ILE A 240 -21.88 -7.73 4.21
N SER A 241 -22.43 -7.73 5.42
CA SER A 241 -22.52 -6.52 6.25
C SER A 241 -21.14 -5.94 6.55
N PHE A 242 -20.15 -6.79 6.85
CA PHE A 242 -18.78 -6.35 7.11
C PHE A 242 -18.13 -5.74 5.86
N PHE A 243 -18.31 -6.36 4.70
CA PHE A 243 -17.85 -5.81 3.42
C PHE A 243 -18.49 -4.46 3.13
N VAL A 244 -19.82 -4.36 3.25
CA VAL A 244 -20.57 -3.11 3.00
C VAL A 244 -20.14 -2.00 3.96
N LEU A 245 -20.05 -2.28 5.27
CA LEU A 245 -19.57 -1.31 6.26
C LEU A 245 -18.13 -0.88 5.96
N GLY A 246 -17.26 -1.83 5.62
CA GLY A 246 -15.89 -1.54 5.19
C GLY A 246 -15.84 -0.60 3.99
N SER A 247 -16.63 -0.89 2.95
CA SER A 247 -16.66 -0.10 1.73
C SER A 247 -17.24 1.30 1.95
N VAL A 248 -18.33 1.41 2.73
CA VAL A 248 -18.92 2.71 3.10
C VAL A 248 -17.94 3.54 3.92
N GLY A 249 -17.28 2.97 4.93
CA GLY A 249 -16.34 3.72 5.74
C GLY A 249 -15.06 4.10 4.99
N VAL A 250 -14.53 3.25 4.12
CA VAL A 250 -13.41 3.63 3.23
C VAL A 250 -13.79 4.80 2.33
N PHE A 251 -15.01 4.82 1.78
CA PHE A 251 -15.51 5.94 1.00
C PHE A 251 -15.51 7.24 1.84
N TRP A 252 -16.07 7.20 3.05
CA TRP A 252 -16.08 8.37 3.93
C TRP A 252 -14.69 8.81 4.39
N ILE A 253 -13.78 7.87 4.63
CA ILE A 253 -12.37 8.18 4.92
C ILE A 253 -11.72 8.89 3.73
N ASN A 254 -12.03 8.50 2.49
CA ASN A 254 -11.54 9.20 1.31
C ASN A 254 -12.10 10.63 1.22
N VAL A 255 -13.40 10.81 1.44
CA VAL A 255 -14.04 12.14 1.47
C VAL A 255 -13.39 13.01 2.54
N PHE A 256 -13.24 12.49 3.76
CA PHE A 256 -12.59 13.19 4.86
C PHE A 256 -11.14 13.56 4.53
N ARG A 257 -10.37 12.64 3.94
CA ARG A 257 -8.99 12.90 3.46
C ARG A 257 -8.93 14.10 2.52
N ILE A 258 -9.85 14.19 1.56
CA ILE A 258 -9.91 15.30 0.61
C ILE A 258 -10.26 16.62 1.32
N LEU A 259 -11.24 16.61 2.22
CA LEU A 259 -11.63 17.81 2.97
C LEU A 259 -10.50 18.35 3.85
N VAL A 260 -9.79 17.46 4.56
CA VAL A 260 -8.61 17.81 5.36
C VAL A 260 -7.49 18.36 4.47
N LEU A 261 -7.23 17.73 3.31
CA LEU A 261 -6.23 18.19 2.35
C LEU A 261 -6.55 19.60 1.85
N MET A 262 -7.83 19.87 1.52
CA MET A 262 -8.28 21.21 1.10
C MET A 262 -8.10 22.23 2.21
N LYS A 263 -8.48 21.91 3.45
CA LYS A 263 -8.39 22.85 4.59
C LYS A 263 -6.94 23.17 4.94
N LEU A 264 -6.09 22.14 5.02
CA LEU A 264 -4.66 22.32 5.29
C LEU A 264 -3.96 23.02 4.15
N GLY A 265 -4.31 22.70 2.90
CA GLY A 265 -3.74 23.38 1.74
C GLY A 265 -4.11 24.85 1.66
N HIS A 266 -5.36 25.18 1.91
CA HIS A 266 -5.81 26.57 2.02
C HIS A 266 -5.08 27.32 3.15
N GLY A 267 -4.97 26.72 4.34
CA GLY A 267 -4.26 27.34 5.47
C GLY A 267 -2.76 27.52 5.24
N ALA A 268 -2.10 26.50 4.69
CA ALA A 268 -0.65 26.53 4.44
C ALA A 268 -0.27 27.58 3.38
N MET A 269 -1.10 27.76 2.34
CA MET A 269 -0.88 28.78 1.32
C MET A 269 -0.92 30.21 1.85
N ALA A 270 -1.52 30.45 3.02
CA ALA A 270 -1.49 31.76 3.66
C ALA A 270 -0.16 32.03 4.41
N SER A 271 0.60 30.98 4.73
CA SER A 271 1.76 31.05 5.64
C SER A 271 3.09 30.65 5.00
N PHE A 272 3.06 29.96 3.86
CA PHE A 272 4.24 29.36 3.25
C PHE A 272 4.31 29.63 1.75
N ASP A 273 5.52 29.48 1.18
CA ASP A 273 5.75 29.57 -0.25
C ASP A 273 4.82 28.60 -1.04
N PRO A 274 4.12 29.08 -2.08
CA PRO A 274 3.16 28.26 -2.82
C PRO A 274 3.75 27.02 -3.48
N ALA A 275 4.99 27.10 -4.00
CA ALA A 275 5.62 25.97 -4.69
C ALA A 275 5.95 24.84 -3.69
N SER A 276 6.56 25.21 -2.57
CA SER A 276 6.89 24.30 -1.47
C SER A 276 5.65 23.68 -0.82
N THR A 277 4.60 24.49 -0.63
CA THR A 277 3.30 24.05 -0.09
C THR A 277 2.64 23.01 -1.00
N HIS A 278 2.59 23.27 -2.31
CA HIS A 278 2.08 22.29 -3.27
C HIS A 278 2.87 20.98 -3.26
N ALA A 279 4.20 21.06 -3.20
CA ALA A 279 5.06 19.87 -3.18
C ALA A 279 4.82 19.03 -1.91
N TRP A 280 4.80 19.66 -0.74
CA TRP A 280 4.60 18.95 0.53
C TRP A 280 3.19 18.36 0.66
N ILE A 281 2.14 19.07 0.24
CA ILE A 281 0.76 18.54 0.28
C ILE A 281 0.62 17.32 -0.64
N ARG A 282 1.18 17.39 -1.85
CA ARG A 282 1.20 16.23 -2.76
C ARG A 282 1.97 15.07 -2.15
N PHE A 283 3.14 15.30 -1.56
CA PHE A 283 3.95 14.23 -0.98
C PHE A 283 3.30 13.63 0.28
N ALA A 284 2.99 14.44 1.28
CA ALA A 284 2.54 13.96 2.59
C ALA A 284 1.08 13.46 2.56
N PHE A 285 0.17 14.24 1.96
CA PHE A 285 -1.27 13.94 2.06
C PHE A 285 -1.78 13.02 0.95
N HIS A 286 -1.30 13.22 -0.28
CA HIS A 286 -1.75 12.38 -1.39
C HIS A 286 -1.07 11.00 -1.36
N SER A 287 0.23 10.91 -1.05
CA SER A 287 0.95 9.62 -1.07
C SER A 287 0.91 8.82 0.22
N HIS A 288 0.81 9.44 1.41
CA HIS A 288 0.97 8.71 2.68
C HIS A 288 -0.23 8.80 3.62
N ALA A 289 -0.81 9.98 3.82
CA ALA A 289 -1.90 10.16 4.77
C ALA A 289 -3.14 9.29 4.42
N GLY A 290 -3.47 9.16 3.13
CA GLY A 290 -4.60 8.34 2.71
C GLY A 290 -4.48 6.87 3.10
N TRP A 291 -3.32 6.27 2.87
CA TRP A 291 -3.06 4.88 3.22
C TRP A 291 -3.02 4.65 4.73
N ILE A 292 -2.44 5.60 5.49
CA ILE A 292 -2.46 5.53 6.96
C ILE A 292 -3.91 5.57 7.46
N LEU A 293 -4.75 6.46 6.91
CA LEU A 293 -6.15 6.56 7.28
C LEU A 293 -6.94 5.30 6.91
N TYR A 294 -6.73 4.72 5.72
CA TYR A 294 -7.35 3.45 5.34
C TYR A 294 -6.90 2.30 6.25
N GLY A 295 -5.60 2.20 6.53
CA GLY A 295 -5.06 1.18 7.43
C GLY A 295 -5.59 1.29 8.85
N ALA A 296 -5.67 2.51 9.39
CA ALA A 296 -6.22 2.78 10.71
C ALA A 296 -7.72 2.45 10.77
N TYR A 297 -8.50 2.87 9.78
CA TYR A 297 -9.93 2.56 9.68
C TYR A 297 -10.18 1.06 9.60
N LEU A 298 -9.51 0.36 8.69
CA LEU A 298 -9.64 -1.09 8.56
C LEU A 298 -9.20 -1.76 9.86
N GLY A 299 -8.06 -1.39 10.42
CA GLY A 299 -7.60 -1.90 11.72
C GLY A 299 -8.63 -1.73 12.84
N ALA A 300 -9.34 -0.59 12.89
CA ALA A 300 -10.43 -0.36 13.82
C ALA A 300 -11.68 -1.20 13.50
N LEU A 301 -12.08 -1.27 12.23
CA LEU A 301 -13.22 -2.08 11.78
C LEU A 301 -13.04 -3.56 12.15
N TYR A 302 -11.85 -4.12 11.94
CA TYR A 302 -11.52 -5.49 12.30
C TYR A 302 -11.45 -5.71 13.82
N ARG A 303 -11.34 -4.65 14.65
CA ARG A 303 -11.46 -4.78 16.12
C ARG A 303 -12.86 -5.15 16.59
N PHE A 304 -13.88 -4.81 15.82
CA PHE A 304 -15.28 -5.05 16.18
C PHE A 304 -15.81 -6.41 15.74
N VAL A 305 -14.97 -7.25 15.10
CA VAL A 305 -15.32 -8.63 14.78
C VAL A 305 -15.16 -9.51 16.03
N PRO A 306 -16.24 -10.01 16.65
CA PRO A 306 -16.17 -10.72 17.94
C PRO A 306 -15.42 -12.06 17.89
N SER A 307 -15.37 -12.68 16.71
CA SER A 307 -14.65 -13.93 16.43
C SER A 307 -13.19 -13.71 16.02
N PHE A 308 -12.80 -12.47 15.76
CA PHE A 308 -11.41 -12.09 15.57
C PHE A 308 -10.87 -11.78 16.95
N ASP A 309 -10.01 -12.64 17.48
CA ASP A 309 -9.33 -12.35 18.74
C ASP A 309 -8.36 -11.19 18.53
N THR A 310 -8.91 -9.99 18.58
CA THR A 310 -8.23 -8.73 18.37
C THR A 310 -7.25 -8.46 19.49
N ARG A 311 -7.26 -9.24 20.59
CA ARG A 311 -6.15 -9.22 21.55
C ARG A 311 -4.85 -9.69 20.89
N LYS A 312 -4.88 -10.61 19.92
CA LYS A 312 -3.66 -11.05 19.20
C LYS A 312 -3.10 -9.97 18.27
N LEU A 313 -3.96 -9.26 17.54
CA LEU A 313 -3.54 -8.16 16.65
C LEU A 313 -3.24 -6.87 17.43
N THR A 314 -4.03 -6.55 18.44
CA THR A 314 -3.89 -5.38 19.32
C THR A 314 -2.71 -5.52 20.27
N HIS A 315 -2.36 -6.73 20.73
CA HIS A 315 -1.12 -6.95 21.46
C HIS A 315 0.11 -6.83 20.55
N ALA A 316 0.03 -7.27 19.29
CA ALA A 316 1.07 -7.01 18.29
C ALA A 316 1.21 -5.50 18.01
N PHE A 317 0.08 -4.77 17.86
CA PHE A 317 0.06 -3.31 17.69
C PHE A 317 0.50 -2.52 18.93
N LYS A 318 0.17 -2.98 20.16
CA LYS A 318 0.66 -2.36 21.40
C LYS A 318 2.17 -2.56 21.57
N LEU A 319 2.70 -3.72 21.19
CA LEU A 319 4.15 -3.95 21.13
C LEU A 319 4.84 -3.08 20.06
N LEU A 320 4.15 -2.78 18.96
CA LEU A 320 4.61 -1.95 17.84
C LEU A 320 4.75 -0.45 18.20
N PHE A 321 3.89 0.11 19.05
CA PHE A 321 3.79 1.56 19.24
C PHE A 321 3.93 2.07 20.68
N LEU A 322 3.83 1.20 21.70
CA LEU A 322 3.85 1.62 23.11
C LEU A 322 5.02 1.05 23.92
N LYS A 323 6.00 0.39 23.29
CA LYS A 323 7.20 -0.14 23.97
C LYS A 323 8.52 0.53 23.58
N THR A 324 8.47 1.73 23.01
CA THR A 324 9.65 2.58 22.80
C THR A 324 9.93 3.54 23.96
N VAL A 325 9.15 3.49 25.05
CA VAL A 325 9.46 4.23 26.28
C VAL A 325 9.30 3.29 27.45
N SER A 326 10.30 2.44 27.69
CA SER A 326 10.59 2.07 29.07
C SER A 326 11.30 3.29 29.67
N PRO A 327 10.82 3.87 30.78
CA PRO A 327 11.65 4.80 31.53
C PRO A 327 12.93 4.06 31.90
N VAL A 328 14.06 4.68 31.59
CA VAL A 328 15.34 4.30 32.20
C VAL A 328 15.11 4.51 33.70
N GLU A 329 15.07 3.42 34.47
CA GLU A 329 15.10 3.52 35.92
C GLU A 329 16.45 4.17 36.31
N PRO A 330 16.43 5.16 37.22
CA PRO A 330 17.62 5.91 37.62
C PRO A 330 18.66 5.06 38.36
#